data_AF-A0A9J5YDM4-F1
#
_entry.id   AF-A0A9J5YDM4-F1
#
_cell.length_a   1.000
_cell.length_b   1.000
_cell.length_c   1.000
_cell.angle_alpha   90.00
_cell.angle_beta   90.00
_cell.angle_gamma   90.00
#
_symmetry.space_group_name_H-M   'P 1'
#
loop_
_entity.id
_entity.type
_entity.pdbx_description
1 polymer ?
#
loop_
_entity_poly.entity_id
_entity_poly.type
_entity_poly.pdbx_seq_one_letter_code
_entity_poly.pdbx_strand_id
1 'polypeptide(L)'
;MAPVRTAGAVATLLSIAIVSYFLCKTTQHKSPRKMKLQRRRTGLVAAVGNTPLIRINSLSDATGCEILGKAEFLNPGGSVKDRVAVKIIEELQLAKLIDKAMSFRCIGVGKVSDFMSATGHLHEKYLGRSNMELNYIFVDIYLSALIAAKMSDSMSTTGCFPVKSWGKSNTLYGILLRNSMSSLQFPICLRLLVVIGMRRFLVRRKAKLGDFLHVALESGALAEGGVVTEGSAGSTAISLATVAPAYGCRCHVVIPDDAALEKAQILEALGATVERVRPVSITHRDHFVNIARRRALEASELTSTTRKKSQIDANDSSQINGHSISEEKQNMQFSSECKGGFFADQFENLANFRSHYEGTGPEILEQTGGKLDAFIAAAGTGGTVAGVSQYLKDQNSNIKCFLIDPPGSGLYNKVTRGVMYTREEAEGRRLKNPFDTITEGIGINRLTENFKMAKLDGAFRGTDMEAVEMSRFIPLQSTTHYSIFSSCKDVNMQINVFGTYLLKNDGLFIGSSSAMNCVGAVRVAKALGPGHTIVTILCDSGMRHLSKFHNDEYLSEHGLTPSATGLEFLHS
;
A
#
# COMPACT_ATOMS: atom_id res chain seq x y z
N MET A 1 -21.66 -36.21 -76.63
CA MET A 1 -21.64 -34.88 -76.00
C MET A 1 -21.03 -35.04 -74.61
N ALA A 2 -19.84 -34.49 -74.38
CA ALA A 2 -19.04 -34.72 -73.17
C ALA A 2 -19.40 -33.73 -72.03
N PRO A 3 -19.45 -34.16 -70.75
CA PRO A 3 -19.72 -33.29 -69.62
C PRO A 3 -18.38 -32.78 -69.05
N VAL A 4 -17.86 -31.67 -69.55
CA VAL A 4 -16.66 -31.03 -68.99
C VAL A 4 -16.88 -29.53 -68.86
N ARG A 5 -17.81 -29.10 -67.99
CA ARG A 5 -17.95 -27.67 -67.63
C ARG A 5 -18.26 -27.38 -66.17
N THR A 6 -18.65 -28.36 -65.36
CA THR A 6 -19.02 -28.11 -63.95
C THR A 6 -17.85 -28.20 -62.98
N ALA A 7 -16.85 -29.05 -63.22
CA ALA A 7 -15.70 -29.21 -62.32
C ALA A 7 -14.78 -27.97 -62.27
N GLY A 8 -14.60 -27.28 -63.41
CA GLY A 8 -13.77 -26.07 -63.49
C GLY A 8 -14.34 -24.92 -62.65
N ALA A 9 -15.64 -24.68 -62.73
CA ALA A 9 -16.30 -23.61 -61.99
C ALA A 9 -16.22 -23.81 -60.46
N VAL A 10 -16.34 -25.05 -59.98
CA VAL A 10 -16.22 -25.36 -58.55
C VAL A 10 -14.78 -25.15 -58.06
N ALA A 11 -13.77 -25.52 -58.85
CA ALA A 11 -12.38 -25.32 -58.50
C ALA A 11 -12.01 -23.83 -58.45
N THR A 12 -12.54 -23.00 -59.36
CA THR A 12 -12.31 -21.55 -59.35
C THR A 12 -12.99 -20.88 -58.15
N LEU A 13 -14.20 -21.30 -57.79
CA LEU A 13 -14.91 -20.77 -56.61
C LEU A 13 -14.21 -21.14 -55.30
N LEU A 14 -13.69 -22.36 -55.19
CA LEU A 14 -12.92 -22.79 -54.01
C LEU A 14 -11.61 -22.01 -53.87
N SER A 15 -10.90 -21.77 -54.97
CA SER A 15 -9.63 -21.03 -54.94
C SER A 15 -9.85 -19.55 -54.63
N ILE A 16 -10.92 -18.92 -55.14
CA ILE A 16 -11.32 -17.57 -54.75
C ILE A 16 -11.69 -17.52 -53.27
N ALA A 17 -12.44 -18.49 -52.75
CA ALA A 17 -12.81 -18.55 -51.33
C ALA A 17 -11.59 -18.73 -50.40
N ILE A 18 -10.62 -19.56 -50.80
CA ILE A 18 -9.37 -19.77 -50.05
C ILE A 18 -8.51 -18.51 -50.08
N VAL A 19 -8.34 -17.88 -51.25
CA VAL A 19 -7.58 -16.63 -51.38
C VAL A 19 -8.27 -15.49 -50.62
N SER A 20 -9.60 -15.36 -50.68
CA SER A 20 -10.36 -14.41 -49.86
C SER A 20 -10.22 -14.72 -48.37
N TYR A 21 -10.23 -15.99 -47.96
CA TYR A 21 -10.01 -16.36 -46.56
C TYR A 21 -8.60 -15.98 -46.09
N PHE A 22 -7.57 -16.24 -46.89
CA PHE A 22 -6.19 -15.85 -46.56
C PHE A 22 -5.99 -14.34 -46.59
N LEU A 23 -6.55 -13.63 -47.58
CA LEU A 23 -6.52 -12.16 -47.64
C LEU A 23 -7.27 -11.54 -46.47
N CYS A 24 -8.42 -12.10 -46.06
CA CYS A 24 -9.17 -11.64 -44.89
C CYS A 24 -8.44 -11.95 -43.57
N LYS A 25 -7.62 -13.01 -43.54
CA LYS A 25 -6.78 -13.37 -42.39
C LYS A 25 -5.52 -12.51 -42.32
N THR A 26 -4.93 -12.12 -43.45
CA THR A 26 -3.78 -11.19 -43.51
C THR A 26 -4.19 -9.73 -43.35
N THR A 27 -5.46 -9.39 -43.63
CA THR A 27 -6.05 -8.06 -43.38
C THR A 27 -6.81 -7.96 -42.06
N GLN A 28 -6.60 -8.90 -41.13
CA GLN A 28 -6.77 -8.59 -39.70
C GLN A 28 -5.70 -7.56 -39.31
N HIS A 29 -5.92 -6.32 -39.73
CA HIS A 29 -5.43 -5.14 -39.05
C HIS A 29 -5.61 -5.43 -37.56
N LYS A 30 -4.48 -5.48 -36.83
CA LYS A 30 -4.50 -5.44 -35.36
C LYS A 30 -5.52 -4.38 -34.99
N SER A 31 -6.65 -4.80 -34.44
CA SER A 31 -7.64 -3.84 -33.94
C SER A 31 -6.86 -2.85 -33.10
N PRO A 32 -7.03 -1.53 -33.28
CA PRO A 32 -6.34 -0.57 -32.42
C PRO A 32 -6.59 -1.04 -31.00
N ARG A 33 -5.51 -1.30 -30.23
CA ARG A 33 -5.62 -1.70 -28.82
C ARG A 33 -6.61 -0.72 -28.22
N LYS A 34 -7.81 -1.18 -27.85
CA LYS A 34 -8.78 -0.34 -27.16
C LYS A 34 -8.03 0.24 -25.98
N MET A 35 -7.67 1.53 -26.04
CA MET A 35 -7.20 2.22 -24.86
C MET A 35 -8.31 2.00 -23.83
N LYS A 36 -8.02 1.24 -22.77
CA LYS A 36 -8.94 1.16 -21.63
C LYS A 36 -9.14 2.61 -21.21
N LEU A 37 -10.31 3.17 -21.51
CA LEU A 37 -10.66 4.52 -21.10
C LEU A 37 -10.45 4.52 -19.58
N GLN A 38 -9.48 5.31 -19.10
CA GLN A 38 -9.22 5.42 -17.67
C GLN A 38 -10.55 5.87 -17.04
N ARG A 39 -11.17 4.98 -16.27
CA ARG A 39 -12.44 5.30 -15.60
C ARG A 39 -12.17 6.49 -14.68
N ARG A 40 -13.08 7.47 -14.70
CA ARG A 40 -13.05 8.61 -13.76
C ARG A 40 -12.91 8.06 -12.34
N ARG A 41 -11.90 8.54 -11.61
CA ARG A 41 -11.64 8.18 -10.21
C ARG A 41 -12.47 9.09 -9.31
N THR A 42 -13.12 8.53 -8.29
CA THR A 42 -13.96 9.29 -7.34
C THR A 42 -13.18 9.59 -6.07
N GLY A 43 -12.80 10.85 -5.87
CA GLY A 43 -12.07 11.32 -4.68
C GLY A 43 -10.56 11.01 -4.68
N LEU A 44 -9.86 11.58 -3.70
CA LEU A 44 -8.39 11.49 -3.57
C LEU A 44 -7.89 10.04 -3.40
N VAL A 45 -8.58 9.27 -2.56
CA VAL A 45 -8.23 7.87 -2.27
C VAL A 45 -8.20 7.03 -3.54
N ALA A 46 -9.16 7.23 -4.46
CA ALA A 46 -9.19 6.49 -5.71
C ALA A 46 -8.01 6.82 -6.64
N ALA A 47 -7.35 7.97 -6.44
CA ALA A 47 -6.14 8.36 -7.15
C ALA A 47 -4.87 7.64 -6.67
N VAL A 48 -4.88 7.03 -5.49
CA VAL A 48 -3.74 6.25 -4.97
C VAL A 48 -3.57 4.96 -5.78
N GLY A 49 -2.32 4.67 -6.14
CA GLY A 49 -1.94 3.53 -6.96
C GLY A 49 -2.22 3.69 -8.45
N ASN A 50 -2.07 2.59 -9.19
CA ASN A 50 -2.03 2.61 -10.66
C ASN A 50 -1.01 3.62 -11.21
N THR A 51 0.13 3.72 -10.54
CA THR A 51 1.25 4.59 -10.94
C THR A 51 1.92 4.01 -12.20
N PRO A 52 2.51 4.83 -13.08
CA PRO A 52 3.17 4.33 -14.27
C PRO A 52 4.49 3.62 -13.96
N LEU A 53 4.88 2.69 -14.83
CA LEU A 53 6.28 2.27 -14.98
C LEU A 53 6.96 3.22 -15.97
N ILE A 54 8.08 3.79 -15.57
CA ILE A 54 8.89 4.69 -16.39
C ILE A 54 10.17 3.94 -16.74
N ARG A 55 10.48 3.79 -18.03
CA ARG A 55 11.79 3.31 -18.45
C ARG A 55 12.84 4.37 -18.11
N ILE A 56 13.89 3.95 -17.40
CA ILE A 56 15.04 4.80 -17.12
C ILE A 56 16.04 4.58 -18.24
N ASN A 57 16.04 5.48 -19.23
CA ASN A 57 16.74 5.28 -20.49
C ASN A 57 18.24 5.17 -20.25
N SER A 58 18.81 6.11 -19.48
CA SER A 58 20.25 6.14 -19.21
C SER A 58 20.79 4.83 -18.61
N LEU A 59 20.13 4.30 -17.59
CA LEU A 59 20.51 3.05 -16.93
C LEU A 59 20.27 1.84 -17.82
N SER A 60 19.17 1.84 -18.56
CA SER A 60 18.83 0.73 -19.44
C SER A 60 19.84 0.61 -20.58
N ASP A 61 20.18 1.73 -21.20
CA ASP A 61 21.09 1.80 -22.34
C ASP A 61 22.52 1.47 -21.89
N ALA A 62 22.94 1.90 -20.69
CA ALA A 62 24.25 1.60 -20.14
C ALA A 62 24.44 0.14 -19.73
N THR A 63 23.37 -0.57 -19.36
CA THR A 63 23.44 -1.97 -18.88
C THR A 63 23.02 -3.00 -19.93
N GLY A 64 22.41 -2.56 -21.03
CA GLY A 64 21.78 -3.44 -22.02
C GLY A 64 20.54 -4.18 -21.47
N CYS A 65 20.04 -3.82 -20.29
CA CYS A 65 18.81 -4.33 -19.71
C CYS A 65 17.66 -3.33 -19.88
N GLU A 66 16.41 -3.77 -19.73
CA GLU A 66 15.27 -2.87 -19.58
C GLU A 66 15.04 -2.55 -18.10
N ILE A 67 15.53 -1.40 -17.64
CA ILE A 67 15.37 -0.95 -16.25
C ILE A 67 14.19 0.02 -16.16
N LEU A 68 13.20 -0.35 -15.35
CA LEU A 68 11.96 0.37 -15.17
C LEU A 68 11.80 0.83 -13.71
N GLY A 69 11.43 2.09 -13.51
CA GLY A 69 11.07 2.66 -12.22
C GLY A 69 9.56 2.78 -12.06
N LYS A 70 9.01 2.16 -11.01
CA LYS A 70 7.61 2.36 -10.60
C LYS A 70 7.46 3.71 -9.92
N ALA A 71 6.77 4.65 -10.56
CA ALA A 71 6.72 6.06 -10.18
C ALA A 71 5.77 6.35 -9.01
N GLU A 72 6.13 5.86 -7.82
CA GLU A 72 5.32 6.02 -6.61
C GLU A 72 5.27 7.46 -6.07
N PHE A 73 6.20 8.33 -6.50
CA PHE A 73 6.13 9.76 -6.27
C PHE A 73 4.91 10.44 -6.93
N LEU A 74 4.22 9.77 -7.87
CA LEU A 74 3.00 10.27 -8.53
C LEU A 74 1.70 9.93 -7.77
N ASN A 75 1.79 9.24 -6.64
CA ASN A 75 0.64 9.17 -5.73
C ASN A 75 0.30 10.59 -5.20
N PRO A 76 -0.96 10.88 -4.84
CA PRO A 76 -1.40 12.23 -4.46
C PRO A 76 -0.67 12.85 -3.25
N GLY A 77 -0.36 12.04 -2.25
CA GLY A 77 0.48 12.37 -1.09
C GLY A 77 1.98 12.26 -1.39
N GLY A 78 2.36 12.02 -2.65
CA GLY A 78 3.71 12.18 -3.19
C GLY A 78 4.70 11.07 -2.82
N SER A 79 4.21 9.90 -2.35
CA SER A 79 5.09 8.77 -2.05
C SER A 79 4.42 7.40 -2.11
N VAL A 80 5.26 6.36 -2.08
CA VAL A 80 4.84 4.95 -1.93
C VAL A 80 3.99 4.68 -0.68
N LYS A 81 4.08 5.52 0.36
CA LYS A 81 3.37 5.33 1.63
C LYS A 81 1.88 5.65 1.54
N ASP A 82 1.41 6.29 0.47
CA ASP A 82 -0.01 6.51 0.23
C ASP A 82 -0.80 5.21 0.17
N ARG A 83 -0.23 4.18 -0.46
CA ARG A 83 -0.83 2.84 -0.54
C ARG A 83 -1.03 2.25 0.85
N VAL A 84 -0.02 2.41 1.70
CA VAL A 84 0.00 1.92 3.08
C VAL A 84 -1.04 2.67 3.91
N ALA A 85 -1.06 4.00 3.83
CA ALA A 85 -2.02 4.84 4.54
C ALA A 85 -3.48 4.49 4.18
N VAL A 86 -3.78 4.37 2.88
CA VAL A 86 -5.10 3.92 2.40
C VAL A 86 -5.43 2.54 2.95
N LYS A 87 -4.53 1.57 2.79
CA LYS A 87 -4.82 0.18 3.18
C LYS A 87 -5.02 0.05 4.68
N ILE A 88 -4.21 0.72 5.50
CA ILE A 88 -4.38 0.75 6.96
C ILE A 88 -5.77 1.28 7.30
N ILE A 89 -6.18 2.44 6.78
CA ILE A 89 -7.48 3.04 7.11
C ILE A 89 -8.65 2.20 6.61
N GLU A 90 -8.57 1.65 5.39
CA GLU A 90 -9.62 0.78 4.84
C GLU A 90 -9.84 -0.47 5.69
N GLU A 91 -8.75 -1.14 6.10
CA GLU A 91 -8.86 -2.36 6.90
C GLU A 91 -9.49 -2.10 8.28
N LEU A 92 -9.23 -0.95 8.89
CA LEU A 92 -9.82 -0.56 10.18
C LEU A 92 -11.29 -0.20 10.08
N GLN A 93 -11.70 0.47 9.01
CA GLN A 93 -13.10 0.74 8.78
C GLN A 93 -13.86 -0.57 8.53
N LEU A 94 -13.27 -1.50 7.79
CA LEU A 94 -13.86 -2.82 7.54
C LEU A 94 -13.98 -3.65 8.82
N ALA A 95 -12.93 -3.66 9.65
CA ALA A 95 -12.92 -4.26 10.98
C ALA A 95 -14.13 -3.82 11.82
N LYS A 96 -14.39 -2.51 11.86
CA LYS A 96 -15.53 -1.91 12.55
C LYS A 96 -16.87 -2.44 12.07
N LEU A 97 -17.02 -2.52 10.75
CA LEU A 97 -18.27 -2.93 10.13
C LEU A 97 -18.56 -4.40 10.45
N ILE A 98 -17.53 -5.24 10.47
CA ILE A 98 -17.63 -6.64 10.87
C ILE A 98 -18.00 -6.77 12.35
N ASP A 99 -17.34 -6.02 13.24
CA ASP A 99 -17.67 -6.03 14.68
C ASP A 99 -19.13 -5.58 14.94
N LYS A 100 -19.57 -4.51 14.26
CA LYS A 100 -20.96 -4.07 14.29
C LYS A 100 -21.91 -5.15 13.78
N ALA A 101 -21.60 -5.81 12.66
CA ALA A 101 -22.42 -6.91 12.13
C ALA A 101 -22.46 -8.13 13.06
N MET A 102 -21.36 -8.42 13.77
CA MET A 102 -21.27 -9.52 14.72
C MET A 102 -22.02 -9.24 16.03
N SER A 103 -22.03 -7.98 16.50
CA SER A 103 -22.82 -7.59 17.69
C SER A 103 -24.34 -7.66 17.46
N PHE A 104 -24.82 -7.51 16.21
CA PHE A 104 -26.23 -7.75 15.86
C PHE A 104 -26.67 -9.22 16.03
N ARG A 105 -25.75 -10.19 16.15
CA ARG A 105 -26.14 -11.58 16.50
C ARG A 105 -26.55 -11.75 17.96
N CYS A 106 -26.25 -10.79 18.83
CA CYS A 106 -26.49 -10.89 20.27
C CYS A 106 -27.74 -10.13 20.75
N ILE A 107 -28.35 -9.32 19.89
CA ILE A 107 -29.59 -8.58 20.22
C ILE A 107 -30.73 -9.27 19.47
N GLY A 108 -31.65 -9.87 20.22
CA GLY A 108 -32.81 -10.56 19.66
C GLY A 108 -33.54 -9.71 18.61
N VAL A 109 -33.79 -10.31 17.44
CA VAL A 109 -34.69 -9.88 16.35
C VAL A 109 -35.08 -8.39 16.38
N GLY A 110 -34.10 -7.51 16.16
CA GLY A 110 -34.35 -6.14 15.74
C GLY A 110 -34.70 -6.12 14.25
N LYS A 111 -35.66 -5.29 13.85
CA LYS A 111 -36.29 -5.26 12.52
C LYS A 111 -35.28 -5.45 11.38
N VAL A 112 -35.50 -6.50 10.59
CA VAL A 112 -34.76 -6.85 9.37
C VAL A 112 -34.52 -5.66 8.44
N SER A 113 -35.45 -4.68 8.41
CA SER A 113 -35.34 -3.45 7.62
C SER A 113 -34.06 -2.65 7.91
N ASP A 114 -33.62 -2.60 9.17
CA ASP A 114 -32.48 -1.80 9.59
C ASP A 114 -31.16 -2.47 9.19
N PHE A 115 -31.15 -3.81 9.22
CA PHE A 115 -30.04 -4.62 8.70
C PHE A 115 -29.93 -4.51 7.17
N MET A 116 -31.06 -4.53 6.45
CA MET A 116 -31.07 -4.39 4.99
C MET A 116 -30.66 -2.98 4.54
N SER A 117 -31.03 -1.94 5.28
CA SER A 117 -30.57 -0.56 5.04
C SER A 117 -29.07 -0.40 5.29
N ALA A 118 -28.57 -0.96 6.41
CA ALA A 118 -27.15 -0.95 6.75
C ALA A 118 -26.30 -1.72 5.73
N THR A 119 -26.78 -2.84 5.19
CA THR A 119 -26.07 -3.63 4.16
C THR A 119 -26.21 -3.04 2.74
N GLY A 120 -27.33 -2.36 2.43
CA GLY A 120 -27.54 -1.65 1.16
C GLY A 120 -26.60 -0.45 0.98
N HIS A 121 -26.43 0.38 2.01
CA HIS A 121 -25.43 1.48 2.01
C HIS A 121 -23.99 0.98 1.80
N LEU A 122 -23.73 -0.20 2.33
CA LEU A 122 -22.44 -0.88 2.32
C LEU A 122 -22.18 -1.46 0.90
N HIS A 123 -23.23 -1.88 0.19
CA HIS A 123 -23.18 -2.29 -1.21
C HIS A 123 -22.77 -1.14 -2.14
N GLU A 124 -23.41 0.03 -1.96
CA GLU A 124 -23.16 1.21 -2.79
C GLU A 124 -21.77 1.84 -2.55
N LYS A 125 -21.28 1.80 -1.30
CA LYS A 125 -19.99 2.40 -0.92
C LYS A 125 -18.75 1.55 -1.27
N TYR A 126 -18.85 0.22 -1.29
CA TYR A 126 -17.68 -0.66 -1.40
C TYR A 126 -17.64 -1.59 -2.63
N LEU A 127 -18.76 -1.88 -3.32
CA LEU A 127 -18.78 -2.80 -4.49
C LEU A 127 -18.47 -2.15 -5.86
N GLY A 128 -18.13 -0.87 -5.90
CA GLY A 128 -17.69 -0.21 -7.13
C GLY A 128 -16.30 -0.63 -7.65
N ARG A 129 -15.53 -1.39 -6.85
CA ARG A 129 -14.18 -1.86 -7.20
C ARG A 129 -14.20 -3.35 -7.54
N SER A 130 -13.43 -3.72 -8.56
CA SER A 130 -13.29 -5.07 -9.12
C SER A 130 -12.57 -6.05 -8.18
N ASN A 131 -13.03 -6.18 -6.93
CA ASN A 131 -12.45 -7.09 -5.96
C ASN A 131 -13.41 -8.28 -5.77
N MET A 132 -13.15 -9.35 -6.52
CA MET A 132 -14.03 -10.52 -6.60
C MET A 132 -14.23 -11.19 -5.22
N GLU A 133 -13.21 -11.17 -4.35
CA GLU A 133 -13.27 -11.80 -3.01
C GLU A 133 -14.15 -11.02 -2.01
N LEU A 134 -14.12 -9.69 -2.03
CA LEU A 134 -15.00 -8.85 -1.19
C LEU A 134 -16.47 -9.01 -1.62
N ASN A 135 -16.71 -9.15 -2.92
CA ASN A 135 -18.05 -9.40 -3.45
C ASN A 135 -18.64 -10.73 -2.95
N TYR A 136 -17.84 -11.80 -2.82
CA TYR A 136 -18.31 -13.07 -2.27
C TYR A 136 -18.65 -12.97 -0.78
N ILE A 137 -17.79 -12.34 0.03
CA ILE A 137 -18.05 -12.15 1.47
C ILE A 137 -19.34 -11.34 1.67
N PHE A 138 -19.55 -10.32 0.84
CA PHE A 138 -20.75 -9.49 0.89
C PHE A 138 -22.01 -10.21 0.47
N VAL A 139 -21.95 -10.90 -0.67
CA VAL A 139 -23.06 -11.71 -1.18
C VAL A 139 -23.42 -12.75 -0.14
N ASP A 140 -22.45 -13.38 0.54
CA ASP A 140 -22.71 -14.40 1.56
C ASP A 140 -23.28 -13.82 2.87
N ILE A 141 -22.83 -12.64 3.33
CA ILE A 141 -23.43 -11.94 4.48
C ILE A 141 -24.86 -11.51 4.14
N TYR A 142 -25.07 -10.97 2.94
CA TYR A 142 -26.38 -10.53 2.45
C TYR A 142 -27.34 -11.71 2.24
N LEU A 143 -26.88 -12.83 1.67
CA LEU A 143 -27.66 -14.05 1.48
C LEU A 143 -28.00 -14.70 2.82
N SER A 144 -27.05 -14.74 3.77
CA SER A 144 -27.28 -15.25 5.12
C SER A 144 -28.32 -14.41 5.87
N ALA A 145 -28.30 -13.09 5.69
CA ALA A 145 -29.27 -12.20 6.27
C ALA A 145 -30.65 -12.26 5.61
N LEU A 146 -30.72 -12.40 4.28
CA LEU A 146 -31.96 -12.66 3.54
C LEU A 146 -32.60 -13.97 3.96
N ILE A 147 -31.80 -15.02 4.18
CA ILE A 147 -32.28 -16.32 4.67
C ILE A 147 -32.81 -16.16 6.10
N ALA A 148 -32.11 -15.44 6.98
CA ALA A 148 -32.57 -15.17 8.34
C ALA A 148 -33.86 -14.33 8.38
N ALA A 149 -33.96 -13.31 7.52
CA ALA A 149 -35.14 -12.47 7.34
C ALA A 149 -36.36 -13.26 6.87
N LYS A 150 -36.18 -14.10 5.84
CA LYS A 150 -37.27 -14.88 5.24
C LYS A 150 -37.72 -16.03 6.15
N MET A 151 -36.83 -16.52 7.01
CA MET A 151 -37.18 -17.44 8.10
C MET A 151 -38.00 -16.75 9.20
N SER A 152 -37.75 -15.47 9.47
CA SER A 152 -38.55 -14.67 10.42
C SER A 152 -39.97 -14.40 9.91
N ASP A 153 -40.14 -14.08 8.62
CA ASP A 153 -41.47 -13.85 8.02
C ASP A 153 -42.29 -15.15 7.90
N SER A 154 -41.63 -16.32 7.82
CA SER A 154 -42.32 -17.62 7.78
C SER A 154 -42.90 -18.06 9.13
N MET A 155 -42.55 -17.38 10.24
CA MET A 155 -43.09 -17.67 11.57
C MET A 155 -44.38 -16.91 11.89
N SER A 156 -44.82 -15.97 11.06
CA SER A 156 -46.00 -15.13 11.32
C SER A 156 -47.24 -15.46 10.47
N THR A 157 -47.17 -16.38 9.51
CA THR A 157 -48.35 -16.76 8.71
C THR A 157 -48.44 -18.26 8.47
N THR A 158 -49.41 -18.89 9.12
CA THR A 158 -49.94 -20.21 8.78
C THR A 158 -50.68 -20.12 7.45
N GLY A 159 -50.03 -20.50 6.35
CA GLY A 159 -50.67 -20.56 5.04
C GLY A 159 -49.86 -21.32 4.01
N CYS A 160 -50.41 -22.44 3.52
CA CYS A 160 -49.87 -23.24 2.42
C CYS A 160 -49.58 -22.39 1.17
N PHE A 161 -48.40 -22.55 0.57
CA PHE A 161 -48.12 -22.12 -0.80
C PHE A 161 -47.81 -23.32 -1.71
N PRO A 162 -48.36 -23.40 -2.94
CA PRO A 162 -48.12 -24.50 -3.85
C PRO A 162 -46.76 -24.35 -4.56
N VAL A 163 -45.94 -25.39 -4.47
CA VAL A 163 -44.65 -25.50 -5.17
C VAL A 163 -44.90 -25.83 -6.65
N LYS A 164 -45.07 -24.81 -7.50
CA LYS A 164 -45.12 -24.98 -8.96
C LYS A 164 -44.41 -23.84 -9.71
N SER A 165 -43.13 -23.59 -9.46
CA SER A 165 -42.25 -22.91 -10.44
C SER A 165 -40.76 -22.88 -10.02
N TRP A 166 -40.16 -24.01 -9.64
CA TRP A 166 -38.70 -24.10 -9.52
C TRP A 166 -38.18 -25.07 -10.57
N GLY A 167 -37.82 -24.50 -11.73
CA GLY A 167 -37.26 -25.23 -12.85
C GLY A 167 -35.84 -25.73 -12.57
N LYS A 168 -35.65 -27.04 -12.75
CA LYS A 168 -34.44 -27.76 -13.16
C LYS A 168 -33.09 -27.00 -12.99
N SER A 169 -32.52 -27.03 -11.79
CA SER A 169 -31.08 -26.76 -11.57
C SER A 169 -30.45 -27.96 -10.86
N ASN A 170 -29.43 -28.56 -11.48
CA ASN A 170 -28.63 -29.68 -10.93
C ASN A 170 -27.57 -29.17 -9.95
N THR A 171 -27.98 -28.40 -8.94
CA THR A 171 -27.13 -28.03 -7.80
C THR A 171 -27.35 -29.01 -6.64
N LEU A 172 -26.38 -29.13 -5.73
CA LEU A 172 -26.44 -29.99 -4.53
C LEU A 172 -27.75 -29.79 -3.71
N TYR A 173 -28.34 -28.59 -3.80
CA TYR A 173 -29.63 -28.22 -3.22
C TYR A 173 -30.85 -28.91 -3.88
N GLY A 174 -30.80 -29.19 -5.19
CA GLY A 174 -31.87 -29.91 -5.91
C GLY A 174 -31.97 -31.40 -5.55
N ILE A 175 -30.90 -31.98 -5.02
CA ILE A 175 -30.85 -33.37 -4.53
C ILE A 175 -31.43 -33.46 -3.11
N LEU A 176 -31.17 -32.47 -2.25
CA LEU A 176 -31.70 -32.42 -0.88
C LEU A 176 -33.23 -32.21 -0.84
N LEU A 177 -33.81 -31.57 -1.86
CA LEU A 177 -35.26 -31.37 -1.98
C LEU A 177 -36.04 -32.60 -2.47
N ARG A 178 -35.35 -33.65 -2.98
CA ARG A 178 -36.01 -34.86 -3.51
C ARG A 178 -36.25 -35.97 -2.49
N ASN A 179 -35.57 -35.93 -1.34
CA ASN A 179 -35.74 -36.94 -0.30
C ASN A 179 -36.69 -36.41 0.77
N SER A 180 -37.86 -37.04 0.86
CA SER A 180 -38.89 -36.79 1.85
C SER A 180 -38.36 -37.09 3.26
N MET A 181 -37.72 -36.11 3.87
CA MET A 181 -37.49 -36.10 5.32
C MET A 181 -38.66 -35.40 5.99
N SER A 182 -39.12 -35.97 7.11
CA SER A 182 -40.21 -35.45 7.92
C SER A 182 -40.02 -33.96 8.25
N SER A 183 -41.14 -33.21 8.29
CA SER A 183 -41.22 -31.75 8.42
C SER A 183 -40.53 -31.17 9.67
N LEU A 184 -40.12 -32.00 10.62
CA LEU A 184 -39.42 -31.58 11.84
C LEU A 184 -37.89 -31.68 11.76
N GLN A 185 -37.33 -32.48 10.84
CA GLN A 185 -35.87 -32.71 10.76
C GLN A 185 -35.15 -31.81 9.75
N PHE A 186 -35.87 -31.29 8.75
CA PHE A 186 -35.29 -30.44 7.70
C PHE A 186 -34.67 -29.12 8.20
N PRO A 187 -35.30 -28.37 9.16
CA PRO A 187 -34.72 -27.12 9.66
C PRO A 187 -33.47 -27.34 10.51
N ILE A 188 -33.40 -28.46 11.23
CA ILE A 188 -32.29 -28.80 12.12
C ILE A 188 -31.09 -29.27 11.30
N CYS A 189 -31.30 -30.14 10.31
CA CYS A 189 -30.24 -30.61 9.42
C CYS A 189 -29.68 -29.48 8.53
N LEU A 190 -30.52 -28.54 8.06
CA LEU A 190 -30.05 -27.39 7.27
C LEU A 190 -29.30 -26.36 8.15
N ARG A 191 -29.78 -26.11 9.39
CA ARG A 191 -29.01 -25.33 10.38
C ARG A 191 -27.67 -25.98 10.68
N LEU A 192 -27.62 -27.30 10.87
CA LEU A 192 -26.36 -28.01 11.12
C LEU A 192 -25.44 -27.98 9.90
N LEU A 193 -25.94 -28.14 8.68
CA LEU A 193 -25.14 -28.12 7.45
C LEU A 193 -24.61 -26.72 7.12
N VAL A 194 -25.41 -25.67 7.33
CA VAL A 194 -24.94 -24.28 7.22
C VAL A 194 -23.92 -23.97 8.31
N VAL A 195 -24.15 -24.40 9.56
CA VAL A 195 -23.21 -24.18 10.67
C VAL A 195 -21.92 -24.99 10.53
N ILE A 196 -21.98 -26.24 10.07
CA ILE A 196 -20.82 -27.13 9.84
C ILE A 196 -20.07 -26.72 8.57
N GLY A 197 -20.80 -26.34 7.51
CA GLY A 197 -20.25 -25.77 6.28
C GLY A 197 -19.54 -24.45 6.56
N MET A 198 -20.19 -23.53 7.28
CA MET A 198 -19.58 -22.30 7.78
C MET A 198 -18.42 -22.59 8.73
N ARG A 199 -18.50 -23.56 9.65
CA ARG A 199 -17.37 -23.92 10.54
C ARG A 199 -16.18 -24.45 9.76
N ARG A 200 -16.37 -25.40 8.85
CA ARG A 200 -15.27 -25.97 8.05
C ARG A 200 -14.69 -24.95 7.05
N PHE A 201 -15.52 -24.04 6.53
CA PHE A 201 -15.09 -22.97 5.62
C PHE A 201 -14.41 -21.81 6.36
N LEU A 202 -14.96 -21.36 7.50
CA LEU A 202 -14.33 -20.40 8.41
C LEU A 202 -13.06 -20.95 9.03
N VAL A 203 -12.95 -22.26 9.31
CA VAL A 203 -11.73 -22.90 9.81
C VAL A 203 -10.64 -22.97 8.73
N ARG A 204 -11.00 -23.26 7.47
CA ARG A 204 -10.04 -23.26 6.35
C ARG A 204 -9.58 -21.86 5.93
N ARG A 205 -10.42 -20.82 6.07
CA ARG A 205 -10.01 -19.42 5.86
C ARG A 205 -9.58 -18.68 7.13
N LYS A 206 -9.71 -19.28 8.32
CA LYS A 206 -9.25 -18.73 9.61
C LYS A 206 -7.75 -18.42 9.62
N ALA A 207 -6.95 -19.08 8.78
CA ALA A 207 -5.53 -18.80 8.67
C ALA A 207 -5.22 -17.48 7.92
N LYS A 208 -6.12 -16.99 7.03
CA LYS A 208 -5.96 -15.71 6.32
C LYS A 208 -6.84 -14.59 6.88
N LEU A 209 -8.02 -14.94 7.40
CA LEU A 209 -8.94 -14.01 8.06
C LEU A 209 -8.59 -13.82 9.53
N GLY A 210 -7.89 -14.77 10.16
CA GLY A 210 -7.49 -14.71 11.58
C GLY A 210 -6.57 -13.54 11.87
N ASP A 211 -5.55 -13.31 11.04
CA ASP A 211 -4.64 -12.16 11.18
C ASP A 211 -5.37 -10.83 10.96
N PHE A 212 -6.30 -10.81 10.00
CA PHE A 212 -7.15 -9.65 9.72
C PHE A 212 -8.10 -9.34 10.87
N LEU A 213 -8.72 -10.37 11.48
CA LEU A 213 -9.69 -10.22 12.56
C LEU A 213 -9.02 -9.93 13.92
N HIS A 214 -7.82 -10.46 14.19
CA HIS A 214 -7.12 -10.19 15.45
C HIS A 214 -6.71 -8.72 15.57
N VAL A 215 -6.07 -8.17 14.53
CA VAL A 215 -5.68 -6.74 14.47
C VAL A 215 -6.92 -5.83 14.50
N ALA A 216 -8.01 -6.25 13.84
CA ALA A 216 -9.29 -5.56 13.81
C ALA A 216 -10.00 -5.49 15.18
N LEU A 217 -9.99 -6.59 15.94
CA LEU A 217 -10.70 -6.71 17.22
C LEU A 217 -9.92 -6.10 18.39
N GLU A 218 -8.59 -6.07 18.33
CA GLU A 218 -7.74 -5.44 19.35
C GLU A 218 -7.69 -3.90 19.25
N SER A 219 -7.99 -3.32 18.07
CA SER A 219 -7.63 -1.94 17.74
C SER A 219 -8.68 -0.86 17.99
N GLY A 220 -9.83 -1.17 18.60
CA GLY A 220 -10.83 -0.14 18.88
C GLY A 220 -11.31 0.59 17.62
N ALA A 221 -11.59 -0.16 16.56
CA ALA A 221 -12.27 0.23 15.31
C ALA A 221 -12.53 1.73 15.05
N LEU A 222 -11.78 2.31 14.10
CA LEU A 222 -11.84 3.74 13.71
C LEU A 222 -13.21 4.15 13.15
N ALA A 223 -13.85 5.18 13.72
CA ALA A 223 -15.08 5.79 13.20
C ALA A 223 -14.78 7.04 12.36
N GLU A 224 -15.75 7.47 11.55
CA GLU A 224 -15.81 8.86 11.09
C GLU A 224 -15.77 9.80 12.31
N GLY A 225 -14.84 10.75 12.33
CA GLY A 225 -14.48 11.60 13.47
C GLY A 225 -13.44 11.00 14.43
N GLY A 226 -12.94 9.79 14.15
CA GLY A 226 -11.82 9.19 14.88
C GLY A 226 -10.48 9.82 14.52
N VAL A 227 -9.43 9.49 15.28
CA VAL A 227 -8.07 9.97 15.03
C VAL A 227 -7.13 8.82 14.71
N VAL A 228 -6.36 8.96 13.63
CA VAL A 228 -5.23 8.08 13.32
C VAL A 228 -3.98 8.72 13.87
N THR A 229 -3.22 7.98 14.67
CA THR A 229 -1.96 8.41 15.24
C THR A 229 -0.79 7.66 14.62
N GLU A 230 0.33 8.36 14.41
CA GLU A 230 1.57 7.74 13.94
C GLU A 230 2.79 8.46 14.52
N GLY A 231 3.82 7.68 14.84
CA GLY A 231 5.12 8.21 15.24
C GLY A 231 6.04 8.23 14.03
N SER A 232 6.10 9.35 13.31
CA SER A 232 6.93 9.49 12.11
C SER A 232 7.02 10.94 11.66
N ALA A 233 8.23 11.43 11.34
CA ALA A 233 8.39 12.70 10.61
C ALA A 233 8.45 12.50 9.08
N GLY A 234 8.44 11.26 8.59
CA GLY A 234 8.64 10.92 7.19
C GLY A 234 7.36 10.75 6.37
N SER A 235 7.51 10.12 5.19
CA SER A 235 6.45 10.02 4.18
C SER A 235 5.16 9.36 4.68
N THR A 236 5.24 8.42 5.63
CA THR A 236 4.04 7.77 6.20
C THR A 236 3.12 8.77 6.90
N ALA A 237 3.67 9.70 7.67
CA ALA A 237 2.89 10.72 8.35
C ALA A 237 2.22 11.67 7.35
N ILE A 238 2.95 12.07 6.31
CA ILE A 238 2.43 12.93 5.24
C ILE A 238 1.31 12.21 4.47
N SER A 239 1.49 10.94 4.15
CA SER A 239 0.47 10.11 3.49
C SER A 239 -0.77 9.92 4.37
N LEU A 240 -0.61 9.68 5.67
CA LEU A 240 -1.73 9.59 6.61
C LEU A 240 -2.47 10.92 6.75
N ALA A 241 -1.75 12.04 6.92
CA ALA A 241 -2.34 13.38 6.98
C ALA A 241 -3.10 13.74 5.70
N THR A 242 -2.58 13.32 4.54
CA THR A 242 -3.21 13.52 3.23
C THR A 242 -4.50 12.70 3.07
N VAL A 243 -4.48 11.43 3.49
CA VAL A 243 -5.54 10.45 3.21
C VAL A 243 -6.62 10.42 4.29
N ALA A 244 -6.27 10.62 5.56
CA ALA A 244 -7.22 10.52 6.68
C ALA A 244 -8.46 11.44 6.54
N PRO A 245 -8.35 12.70 6.11
CA PRO A 245 -9.52 13.57 5.92
C PRO A 245 -10.50 13.04 4.86
N ALA A 246 -10.01 12.36 3.82
CA ALA A 246 -10.86 11.74 2.80
C ALA A 246 -11.72 10.58 3.35
N TYR A 247 -11.34 10.04 4.51
CA TYR A 247 -12.08 9.05 5.27
C TYR A 247 -12.86 9.64 6.46
N GLY A 248 -12.92 10.96 6.58
CA GLY A 248 -13.53 11.66 7.71
C GLY A 248 -12.78 11.46 9.03
N CYS A 249 -11.50 11.12 8.98
CA CYS A 249 -10.65 10.89 10.14
C CYS A 249 -9.68 12.06 10.34
N ARG A 250 -9.33 12.36 11.59
CA ARG A 250 -8.25 13.28 11.93
C ARG A 250 -6.92 12.53 11.95
N CYS A 251 -5.83 13.27 11.77
CA CYS A 251 -4.47 12.73 11.86
C CYS A 251 -3.71 13.42 13.01
N HIS A 252 -3.09 12.65 13.90
CA HIS A 252 -2.20 13.14 14.94
C HIS A 252 -0.83 12.48 14.81
N VAL A 253 0.18 13.27 14.47
CA VAL A 253 1.54 12.80 14.25
C VAL A 253 2.42 13.22 15.42
N VAL A 254 3.19 12.27 15.94
CA VAL A 254 4.23 12.55 16.93
C VAL A 254 5.59 12.49 16.23
N ILE A 255 6.36 13.56 16.33
CA ILE A 255 7.68 13.70 15.68
C ILE A 255 8.75 14.09 16.71
N PRO A 256 10.01 13.69 16.51
CA PRO A 256 11.09 14.21 17.34
C PRO A 256 11.30 15.71 17.06
N ASP A 257 11.70 16.48 18.08
CA ASP A 257 11.84 17.94 18.01
C ASP A 257 13.02 18.42 17.15
N ASP A 258 14.00 17.53 16.91
CA ASP A 258 15.14 17.71 16.00
C ASP A 258 14.81 17.36 14.53
N ALA A 259 13.58 16.94 14.24
CA ALA A 259 13.12 16.77 12.87
C ALA A 259 13.13 18.11 12.13
N ALA A 260 13.47 18.07 10.84
CA ALA A 260 13.53 19.26 10.01
C ALA A 260 12.19 20.01 10.02
N LEU A 261 12.26 21.34 10.18
CA LEU A 261 11.09 22.20 10.41
C LEU A 261 10.04 22.07 9.30
N GLU A 262 10.49 21.96 8.06
CA GLU A 262 9.65 21.79 6.88
C GLU A 262 8.77 20.53 6.96
N LYS A 263 9.22 19.46 7.63
CA LYS A 263 8.44 18.22 7.79
C LYS A 263 7.21 18.46 8.66
N ALA A 264 7.37 19.22 9.75
CA ALA A 264 6.26 19.61 10.62
C ALA A 264 5.31 20.59 9.92
N GLN A 265 5.85 21.59 9.22
CA GLN A 265 5.05 22.59 8.50
C GLN A 265 4.15 21.95 7.43
N ILE A 266 4.66 20.96 6.69
CA ILE A 266 3.86 20.21 5.71
C ILE A 266 2.72 19.45 6.41
N LEU A 267 2.98 18.80 7.53
CA LEU A 267 1.97 18.05 8.28
C LEU A 267 0.86 18.97 8.83
N GLU A 268 1.25 20.10 9.41
CA GLU A 268 0.33 21.12 9.91
C GLU A 268 -0.51 21.72 8.77
N ALA A 269 0.11 22.01 7.63
CA ALA A 269 -0.59 22.51 6.44
C ALA A 269 -1.59 21.50 5.85
N LEU A 270 -1.32 20.19 6.01
CA LEU A 270 -2.25 19.11 5.67
C LEU A 270 -3.36 18.91 6.71
N GLY A 271 -3.37 19.70 7.79
CA GLY A 271 -4.37 19.64 8.86
C GLY A 271 -4.13 18.56 9.90
N ALA A 272 -2.92 17.99 9.97
CA ALA A 272 -2.56 17.08 11.05
C ALA A 272 -2.22 17.86 12.33
N THR A 273 -2.60 17.30 13.48
CA THR A 273 -2.04 17.73 14.77
C THR A 273 -0.61 17.19 14.86
N VAL A 274 0.35 18.05 15.19
CA VAL A 274 1.75 17.67 15.32
C VAL A 274 2.21 17.84 16.77
N GLU A 275 2.61 16.75 17.41
CA GLU A 275 3.22 16.74 18.75
C GLU A 275 4.72 16.54 18.59
N ARG A 276 5.51 17.56 18.96
CA ARG A 276 6.98 17.49 18.96
C ARG A 276 7.48 17.00 20.31
N VAL A 277 8.38 16.03 20.30
CA VAL A 277 8.88 15.39 21.53
C VAL A 277 10.40 15.28 21.49
N ARG A 278 11.03 15.25 22.67
CA ARG A 278 12.48 15.10 22.76
C ARG A 278 12.95 13.76 22.15
N PRO A 279 14.00 13.74 21.32
CA PRO A 279 14.65 12.53 20.84
C PRO A 279 15.16 11.68 22.00
N VAL A 280 14.76 10.42 22.03
CA VAL A 280 15.19 9.41 23.00
C VAL A 280 15.36 8.07 22.29
N SER A 281 15.95 7.06 22.96
CA SER A 281 16.08 5.73 22.38
C SER A 281 14.72 5.03 22.22
N ILE A 282 14.60 4.09 21.27
CA ILE A 282 13.37 3.31 21.01
C ILE A 282 12.83 2.57 22.24
N THR A 283 13.72 2.18 23.17
CA THR A 283 13.37 1.50 24.41
C THR A 283 12.79 2.45 25.46
N HIS A 284 12.96 3.76 25.29
CA HIS A 284 12.45 4.76 26.22
C HIS A 284 10.93 4.93 26.05
N ARG A 285 10.21 5.07 27.16
CA ARG A 285 8.74 5.24 27.17
C ARG A 285 8.27 6.50 26.42
N ASP A 286 9.11 7.52 26.41
CA ASP A 286 8.85 8.81 25.77
C ASP A 286 9.41 8.90 24.33
N HIS A 287 9.76 7.75 23.74
CA HIS A 287 10.05 7.69 22.32
C HIS A 287 8.80 8.08 21.51
N PHE A 288 8.96 8.87 20.44
CA PHE A 288 7.85 9.41 19.64
C PHE A 288 6.85 8.34 19.16
N VAL A 289 7.33 7.14 18.77
CA VAL A 289 6.47 5.98 18.42
C VAL A 289 5.64 5.50 19.61
N ASN A 290 6.24 5.42 20.80
CA ASN A 290 5.56 4.97 22.01
C ASN A 290 4.54 6.02 22.50
N ILE A 291 4.86 7.31 22.35
CA ILE A 291 3.92 8.41 22.59
C ILE A 291 2.74 8.33 21.63
N ALA A 292 2.98 8.20 20.31
CA ALA A 292 1.91 8.06 19.32
C ALA A 292 0.96 6.90 19.64
N ARG A 293 1.50 5.75 20.08
CA ARG A 293 0.71 4.61 20.55
C ARG A 293 -0.15 4.97 21.77
N ARG A 294 0.41 5.64 22.77
CA ARG A 294 -0.36 6.12 23.94
C ARG A 294 -1.47 7.08 23.53
N ARG A 295 -1.20 8.02 22.62
CA ARG A 295 -2.22 8.95 22.11
C ARG A 295 -3.41 8.26 21.44
N ALA A 296 -3.18 7.16 20.72
CA ALA A 296 -4.28 6.36 20.19
C ALA A 296 -5.13 5.73 21.30
N LEU A 297 -4.47 5.17 22.34
CA LEU A 297 -5.16 4.55 23.47
C LEU A 297 -5.99 5.59 24.24
N GLU A 298 -5.41 6.73 24.57
CA GLU A 298 -6.08 7.85 25.25
C GLU A 298 -7.33 8.30 24.48
N ALA A 299 -7.21 8.48 23.16
CA ALA A 299 -8.34 8.85 22.31
C ALA A 299 -9.44 7.78 22.26
N SER A 300 -9.09 6.49 22.37
CA SER A 300 -10.05 5.38 22.47
C SER A 300 -10.73 5.29 23.84
N GLU A 301 -9.99 5.51 24.92
CA GLU A 301 -10.51 5.53 26.29
C GLU A 301 -11.52 6.66 26.50
N LEU A 302 -11.21 7.86 26.00
CA LEU A 302 -12.12 9.02 26.04
C LEU A 302 -13.49 8.72 25.43
N THR A 303 -13.53 8.02 24.29
CA THR A 303 -14.80 7.62 23.67
C THR A 303 -15.58 6.63 24.53
N SER A 304 -14.91 5.70 25.22
CA SER A 304 -15.56 4.72 26.09
C SER A 304 -16.20 5.38 27.32
N THR A 305 -15.53 6.37 27.91
CA THR A 305 -16.01 7.11 29.08
C THR A 305 -17.19 8.01 28.73
N THR A 306 -17.13 8.72 27.59
CA THR A 306 -18.26 9.55 27.11
C THR A 306 -19.50 8.70 26.82
N ARG A 307 -19.36 7.48 26.26
CA ARG A 307 -20.49 6.56 26.06
C ARG A 307 -21.10 6.04 27.36
N LYS A 308 -20.28 5.76 28.37
CA LYS A 308 -20.79 5.34 29.69
C LYS A 308 -21.54 6.46 30.37
N LYS A 309 -21.03 7.70 30.31
CA LYS A 309 -21.68 8.88 30.89
C LYS A 309 -23.03 9.19 30.24
N SER A 310 -23.11 9.15 28.90
CA SER A 310 -24.37 9.37 28.19
C SER A 310 -25.42 8.26 28.39
N GLN A 311 -25.00 7.02 28.69
CA GLN A 311 -25.92 5.94 29.07
C GLN A 311 -26.44 6.06 30.51
N ILE A 312 -25.63 6.60 31.42
CA ILE A 312 -26.04 6.89 32.81
C ILE A 312 -27.01 8.07 32.83
N ASP A 313 -26.70 9.16 32.11
CA ASP A 313 -27.55 10.35 32.01
C ASP A 313 -28.90 10.09 31.29
N ALA A 314 -28.98 9.05 30.44
CA ALA A 314 -30.22 8.63 29.79
C ALA A 314 -31.11 7.74 30.69
N ASN A 315 -30.54 7.11 31.72
CA ASN A 315 -31.27 6.30 32.69
C ASN A 315 -31.61 7.05 33.97
N ASP A 316 -30.97 8.19 34.24
CA ASP A 316 -31.19 8.99 35.43
C ASP A 316 -31.65 10.41 35.06
N SER A 317 -32.94 10.51 34.73
CA SER A 317 -33.65 11.80 34.74
C SER A 317 -34.25 12.05 36.11
N SER A 318 -33.41 12.12 37.14
CA SER A 318 -33.76 12.77 38.40
C SER A 318 -32.56 13.50 39.00
N GLN A 319 -32.82 14.76 39.34
CA GLN A 319 -31.93 15.79 39.87
C GLN A 319 -30.82 15.30 40.83
N ILE A 320 -29.66 16.00 40.83
CA ILE A 320 -29.15 16.78 41.98
C ILE A 320 -27.90 17.60 41.59
N ASN A 321 -27.79 18.77 42.23
CA ASN A 321 -26.80 19.83 42.11
C ASN A 321 -25.36 19.46 42.52
N GLY A 322 -24.41 20.08 41.82
CA GLY A 322 -23.31 20.85 42.43
C GLY A 322 -22.21 20.09 43.19
N HIS A 323 -21.15 19.69 42.49
CA HIS A 323 -19.80 19.71 43.08
C HIS A 323 -18.75 19.96 41.99
N SER A 324 -18.03 21.07 42.12
CA SER A 324 -16.89 21.43 41.26
C SER A 324 -15.68 20.57 41.60
N ILE A 325 -15.24 19.76 40.64
CA ILE A 325 -13.89 19.17 40.63
C ILE A 325 -13.10 19.91 39.56
N SER A 326 -12.46 21.00 39.98
CA SER A 326 -11.37 21.65 39.27
C SER A 326 -10.06 21.11 39.86
N GLU A 327 -9.28 20.39 39.05
CA GLU A 327 -7.79 20.38 39.05
C GLU A 327 -7.10 19.26 38.22
N GLU A 328 -7.79 18.56 37.30
CA GLU A 328 -7.15 17.61 36.36
C GLU A 328 -7.35 17.94 34.85
N LYS A 329 -7.67 19.19 34.51
CA LYS A 329 -7.99 19.57 33.11
C LYS A 329 -6.82 20.03 32.24
N GLN A 330 -5.55 19.89 32.65
CA GLN A 330 -4.44 20.54 31.95
C GLN A 330 -3.67 19.69 30.91
N ASN A 331 -4.09 18.47 30.55
CA ASN A 331 -3.30 17.67 29.58
C ASN A 331 -4.09 16.91 28.49
N MET A 332 -5.37 17.23 28.26
CA MET A 332 -6.12 16.57 27.19
C MET A 332 -5.92 17.28 25.84
N GLN A 333 -5.02 16.74 25.02
CA GLN A 333 -4.73 17.24 23.66
C GLN A 333 -5.83 16.90 22.64
N PHE A 334 -6.85 16.12 23.04
CA PHE A 334 -7.98 15.75 22.20
C PHE A 334 -9.29 16.36 22.72
N SER A 335 -10.12 16.88 21.80
CA SER A 335 -11.47 17.37 22.13
C SER A 335 -12.40 16.24 22.58
N SER A 336 -13.40 16.58 23.40
CA SER A 336 -14.45 15.67 23.89
C SER A 336 -15.31 15.02 22.80
N GLU A 337 -15.16 15.45 21.55
CA GLU A 337 -15.85 14.94 20.36
C GLU A 337 -15.11 13.79 19.65
N CYS A 338 -13.95 13.35 20.17
CA CYS A 338 -13.16 12.27 19.57
C CYS A 338 -13.93 10.92 19.56
N LYS A 339 -14.07 10.30 18.38
CA LYS A 339 -14.79 9.03 18.18
C LYS A 339 -13.91 7.77 18.16
N GLY A 340 -12.72 7.85 18.77
CA GLY A 340 -11.77 6.75 18.97
C GLY A 340 -10.40 7.05 18.36
N GLY A 341 -9.36 6.41 18.87
CA GLY A 341 -7.98 6.57 18.41
C GLY A 341 -7.35 5.27 17.91
N PHE A 342 -6.66 5.34 16.78
CA PHE A 342 -5.97 4.20 16.20
C PHE A 342 -4.50 4.51 15.94
N PHE A 343 -3.61 3.61 16.37
CA PHE A 343 -2.19 3.71 16.09
C PHE A 343 -1.84 2.97 14.80
N ALA A 344 -1.37 3.70 13.78
CA ALA A 344 -1.11 3.18 12.44
C ALA A 344 -0.14 1.98 12.41
N ASP A 345 0.91 2.06 13.25
CA ASP A 345 1.94 1.04 13.42
C ASP A 345 2.53 0.53 12.10
N GLN A 346 3.05 1.44 11.26
CA GLN A 346 3.53 1.09 9.91
C GLN A 346 4.56 -0.06 9.86
N PHE A 347 5.28 -0.32 10.96
CA PHE A 347 6.31 -1.35 11.01
C PHE A 347 5.72 -2.73 11.25
N GLU A 348 4.76 -2.88 12.16
CA GLU A 348 4.20 -4.18 12.51
C GLU A 348 2.85 -4.48 11.85
N ASN A 349 2.15 -3.46 11.35
CA ASN A 349 0.87 -3.64 10.70
C ASN A 349 1.01 -4.27 9.30
N LEU A 350 0.53 -5.50 9.13
CA LEU A 350 0.60 -6.24 7.85
C LEU A 350 -0.29 -5.66 6.74
N ALA A 351 -1.16 -4.68 7.04
CA ALA A 351 -1.83 -3.89 6.00
C ALA A 351 -0.81 -3.23 5.06
N ASN A 352 0.36 -2.86 5.58
CA ASN A 352 1.48 -2.35 4.80
C ASN A 352 1.94 -3.36 3.74
N PHE A 353 2.35 -4.57 4.14
CA PHE A 353 2.66 -5.67 3.23
C PHE A 353 1.52 -5.95 2.23
N ARG A 354 0.27 -6.07 2.71
CA ARG A 354 -0.89 -6.38 1.87
C ARG A 354 -1.16 -5.31 0.81
N SER A 355 -0.93 -4.04 1.11
CA SER A 355 -1.09 -2.93 0.14
C SER A 355 -0.22 -3.13 -1.12
N HIS A 356 0.94 -3.74 -0.94
CA HIS A 356 1.89 -4.00 -2.02
C HIS A 356 1.65 -5.35 -2.69
N TYR A 357 1.26 -6.38 -1.92
CA TYR A 357 0.88 -7.68 -2.47
C TYR A 357 -0.36 -7.61 -3.36
N GLU A 358 -1.37 -6.82 -2.95
CA GLU A 358 -2.65 -6.70 -3.66
C GLU A 358 -2.69 -5.53 -4.65
N GLY A 359 -1.74 -4.60 -4.56
CA GLY A 359 -1.67 -3.40 -5.41
C GLY A 359 -0.41 -3.36 -6.26
N THR A 360 0.72 -3.00 -5.66
CA THR A 360 1.96 -2.72 -6.39
C THR A 360 2.47 -3.91 -7.22
N GLY A 361 2.49 -5.12 -6.65
CA GLY A 361 2.94 -6.34 -7.33
C GLY A 361 2.14 -6.67 -8.59
N PRO A 362 0.79 -6.76 -8.51
CA PRO A 362 -0.07 -6.95 -9.66
C PRO A 362 0.13 -5.90 -10.75
N GLU A 363 0.22 -4.62 -10.37
CA GLU A 363 0.43 -3.53 -11.32
C GLU A 363 1.75 -3.69 -12.08
N ILE A 364 2.84 -4.03 -11.39
CA ILE A 364 4.15 -4.25 -12.02
C ILE A 364 4.09 -5.39 -13.04
N LEU A 365 3.48 -6.52 -12.67
CA LEU A 365 3.40 -7.68 -13.56
C LEU A 365 2.50 -7.41 -14.78
N GLU A 366 1.39 -6.70 -14.59
CA GLU A 366 0.50 -6.28 -15.69
C GLU A 366 1.23 -5.31 -16.63
N GLN A 367 1.89 -4.29 -16.10
CA GLN A 367 2.54 -3.23 -16.88
C GLN A 367 3.77 -3.71 -17.65
N THR A 368 4.46 -4.74 -17.17
CA THR A 368 5.54 -5.43 -17.90
C THR A 368 5.03 -6.45 -18.93
N GLY A 369 3.70 -6.66 -19.02
CA GLY A 369 3.12 -7.67 -19.88
C GLY A 369 3.58 -9.09 -19.54
N GLY A 370 3.91 -9.35 -18.26
CA GLY A 370 4.46 -10.61 -17.78
C GLY A 370 5.95 -10.84 -18.08
N LYS A 371 6.64 -9.88 -18.71
CA LYS A 371 8.07 -9.95 -19.03
C LYS A 371 8.90 -9.26 -17.95
N LEU A 372 8.94 -9.84 -16.76
CA LEU A 372 9.76 -9.35 -15.66
C LEU A 372 10.74 -10.44 -15.25
N ASP A 373 12.03 -10.13 -15.25
CA ASP A 373 13.08 -11.07 -14.85
C ASP A 373 13.53 -10.83 -13.41
N ALA A 374 13.60 -9.55 -12.99
CA ALA A 374 13.95 -9.23 -11.62
C ALA A 374 13.26 -7.98 -11.03
N PHE A 375 13.08 -8.01 -9.73
CA PHE A 375 12.60 -6.90 -8.91
C PHE A 375 13.62 -6.59 -7.82
N ILE A 376 13.84 -5.30 -7.54
CA ILE A 376 14.68 -4.86 -6.43
C ILE A 376 14.10 -3.65 -5.73
N ALA A 377 14.19 -3.62 -4.40
CA ALA A 377 13.84 -2.46 -3.59
C ALA A 377 14.58 -2.49 -2.25
N ALA A 378 14.84 -1.30 -1.71
CA ALA A 378 15.26 -1.08 -0.35
C ALA A 378 14.10 -1.29 0.64
N ALA A 379 14.45 -1.40 1.92
CA ALA A 379 13.48 -1.63 2.98
C ALA A 379 13.71 -0.73 4.18
N GLY A 380 12.65 -0.04 4.62
CA GLY A 380 12.51 0.48 5.98
C GLY A 380 11.62 -0.45 6.79
N THR A 381 10.30 -0.26 6.69
CA THR A 381 9.30 -1.19 7.26
C THR A 381 9.33 -2.57 6.62
N GLY A 382 9.82 -2.69 5.39
CA GLY A 382 9.88 -3.94 4.62
C GLY A 382 8.62 -4.26 3.81
N GLY A 383 7.50 -3.57 4.02
CA GLY A 383 6.23 -3.91 3.37
C GLY A 383 6.27 -3.84 1.84
N THR A 384 6.97 -2.87 1.25
CA THR A 384 7.10 -2.77 -0.22
C THR A 384 7.86 -3.94 -0.82
N VAL A 385 9.08 -4.19 -0.35
CA VAL A 385 9.90 -5.29 -0.88
C VAL A 385 9.23 -6.65 -0.60
N ALA A 386 8.62 -6.80 0.57
CA ALA A 386 7.96 -8.05 0.96
C ALA A 386 6.70 -8.32 0.13
N GLY A 387 5.79 -7.34 0.04
CA GLY A 387 4.53 -7.51 -0.67
C GLY A 387 4.72 -7.76 -2.16
N VAL A 388 5.60 -6.99 -2.80
CA VAL A 388 5.90 -7.17 -4.23
C VAL A 388 6.60 -8.50 -4.47
N SER A 389 7.67 -8.82 -3.72
CA SER A 389 8.41 -10.07 -3.93
C SER A 389 7.56 -11.31 -3.71
N GLN A 390 6.74 -11.33 -2.65
CA GLN A 390 5.82 -12.42 -2.40
C GLN A 390 4.83 -12.60 -3.55
N TYR A 391 4.19 -11.52 -4.02
CA TYR A 391 3.24 -11.60 -5.12
C TYR A 391 3.91 -12.14 -6.39
N LEU A 392 5.05 -11.55 -6.78
CA LEU A 392 5.77 -11.94 -8.00
C LEU A 392 6.18 -13.42 -7.95
N LYS A 393 6.70 -13.89 -6.80
CA LYS A 393 7.10 -15.28 -6.60
C LYS A 393 5.92 -16.25 -6.59
N ASP A 394 4.75 -15.82 -6.11
CA ASP A 394 3.53 -16.62 -6.15
C ASP A 394 2.99 -16.74 -7.59
N GLN A 395 3.20 -15.73 -8.45
CA GLN A 395 2.82 -15.79 -9.87
C GLN A 395 3.85 -16.54 -10.74
N ASN A 396 5.13 -16.29 -10.52
CA ASN A 396 6.23 -16.93 -11.24
C ASN A 396 7.47 -16.96 -10.35
N SER A 397 7.82 -18.16 -9.85
CA SER A 397 8.96 -18.38 -8.97
C SER A 397 10.32 -18.07 -9.61
N ASN A 398 10.39 -18.00 -10.95
CA ASN A 398 11.62 -17.70 -11.68
C ASN A 398 12.00 -16.21 -11.63
N ILE A 399 11.05 -15.31 -11.37
CA ILE A 399 11.33 -13.88 -11.21
C ILE A 399 12.23 -13.68 -9.99
N LYS A 400 13.39 -13.05 -10.16
CA LYS A 400 14.35 -12.83 -9.09
C LYS A 400 13.98 -11.59 -8.27
N CYS A 401 14.03 -11.67 -6.94
CA CYS A 401 13.70 -10.58 -6.05
C CYS A 401 14.88 -10.29 -5.14
N PHE A 402 15.32 -9.04 -5.09
CA PHE A 402 16.52 -8.64 -4.36
C PHE A 402 16.23 -7.47 -3.40
N LEU A 403 17.04 -7.40 -2.34
CA LEU A 403 17.13 -6.23 -1.46
C LEU A 403 18.34 -5.37 -1.86
N ILE A 404 18.22 -4.05 -1.80
CA ILE A 404 19.37 -3.13 -1.71
C ILE A 404 19.33 -2.47 -0.33
N ASP A 405 20.42 -2.54 0.41
CA ASP A 405 20.47 -2.09 1.81
C ASP A 405 21.52 -0.98 2.01
N PRO A 406 21.17 0.15 2.65
CA PRO A 406 22.11 1.24 2.92
C PRO A 406 23.08 0.89 4.05
N PRO A 407 24.14 1.70 4.26
CA PRO A 407 25.04 1.56 5.40
C PRO A 407 24.28 1.68 6.74
N GLY A 408 24.77 0.99 7.76
CA GLY A 408 24.16 0.99 9.11
C GLY A 408 22.96 0.05 9.28
N SER A 409 22.36 -0.45 8.19
CA SER A 409 21.26 -1.43 8.22
C SER A 409 21.75 -2.88 8.35
N GLY A 410 21.00 -3.68 9.10
CA GLY A 410 21.28 -5.10 9.34
C GLY A 410 20.57 -6.04 8.37
N LEU A 411 19.75 -5.53 7.46
CA LEU A 411 18.90 -6.36 6.59
C LEU A 411 19.70 -7.12 5.51
N TYR A 412 20.76 -6.53 4.97
CA TYR A 412 21.66 -7.23 4.03
C TYR A 412 22.23 -8.49 4.65
N ASN A 413 22.72 -8.40 5.90
CA ASN A 413 23.25 -9.55 6.61
C ASN A 413 22.13 -10.55 6.92
N LYS A 414 20.92 -10.06 7.25
CA LYS A 414 19.78 -10.95 7.48
C LYS A 414 19.48 -11.80 6.24
N VAL A 415 19.45 -11.19 5.06
CA VAL A 415 19.13 -11.89 3.81
C VAL A 415 20.26 -12.82 3.39
N THR A 416 21.52 -12.38 3.49
CA THR A 416 22.66 -13.14 2.96
C THR A 416 23.23 -14.18 3.94
N ARG A 417 23.07 -13.97 5.26
CA ARG A 417 23.72 -14.78 6.32
C ARG A 417 22.73 -15.29 7.37
N GLY A 418 21.46 -14.89 7.31
CA GLY A 418 20.43 -15.29 8.28
C GLY A 418 20.45 -14.53 9.60
N VAL A 419 21.46 -13.68 9.85
CA VAL A 419 21.65 -12.90 11.09
C VAL A 419 21.78 -11.41 10.79
N MET A 420 21.29 -10.53 11.68
CA MET A 420 21.31 -9.08 11.46
C MET A 420 22.62 -8.40 11.82
N TYR A 421 23.52 -9.09 12.50
CA TYR A 421 24.76 -8.54 13.03
C TYR A 421 25.70 -8.01 11.94
N THR A 422 26.11 -6.75 12.08
CA THR A 422 27.10 -6.08 11.23
C THR A 422 28.48 -6.08 11.91
N ARG A 423 29.58 -6.00 11.15
CA ARG A 423 30.94 -5.95 11.74
C ARG A 423 31.20 -4.60 12.42
N GLU A 424 30.46 -3.59 11.98
CA GLU A 424 30.42 -2.23 12.47
C GLU A 424 29.78 -2.16 13.88
N GLU A 425 28.95 -3.14 14.24
CA GLU A 425 28.39 -3.33 15.59
C GLU A 425 29.31 -4.14 16.52
N ALA A 426 30.52 -4.50 16.10
CA ALA A 426 31.48 -5.18 16.95
C ALA A 426 31.88 -4.32 18.16
N GLU A 427 32.03 -4.99 19.31
CA GLU A 427 32.40 -4.37 20.57
C GLU A 427 33.70 -3.57 20.42
N GLY A 428 33.69 -2.31 20.88
CA GLY A 428 34.81 -1.36 20.74
C GLY A 428 34.88 -0.57 19.41
N ARG A 429 34.01 -0.84 18.42
CA ARG A 429 33.92 -0.09 17.15
C ARG A 429 32.60 0.66 16.96
N ARG A 430 31.70 0.58 17.94
CA ARG A 430 30.37 1.17 17.89
C ARG A 430 30.49 2.70 17.82
N LEU A 431 30.14 3.27 16.67
CA LEU A 431 30.01 4.72 16.48
C LEU A 431 28.98 5.28 17.47
N LYS A 432 29.18 6.53 17.89
CA LYS A 432 28.24 7.25 18.78
C LYS A 432 26.83 7.31 18.18
N ASN A 433 26.75 7.41 16.84
CA ASN A 433 25.58 7.14 16.02
C ASN A 433 25.88 5.98 15.06
N PRO A 434 25.47 4.73 15.35
CA PRO A 434 25.76 3.56 14.51
C PRO A 434 24.99 3.54 13.16
N PHE A 435 24.32 4.65 12.82
CA PHE A 435 23.31 4.76 11.75
C PHE A 435 23.46 6.03 10.90
N ASP A 436 24.66 6.63 10.82
CA ASP A 436 24.89 7.81 9.95
C ASP A 436 24.84 7.38 8.47
N THR A 437 23.62 7.18 7.98
CA THR A 437 23.27 7.26 6.57
C THR A 437 22.44 8.51 6.34
N ILE A 438 22.74 9.24 5.28
CA ILE A 438 21.92 10.36 4.83
C ILE A 438 20.67 9.89 4.07
N THR A 439 20.60 8.60 3.72
CA THR A 439 19.43 8.05 3.04
C THR A 439 18.28 7.92 4.03
N GLU A 440 17.12 8.48 3.66
CA GLU A 440 15.97 8.53 4.54
C GLU A 440 14.91 7.50 4.15
N GLY A 441 14.20 6.95 5.15
CA GLY A 441 13.06 6.07 4.95
C GLY A 441 13.38 4.60 4.64
N ILE A 442 14.67 4.23 4.65
CA ILE A 442 15.20 2.88 4.44
C ILE A 442 16.32 2.58 5.45
N GLY A 443 16.62 1.31 5.68
CA GLY A 443 17.60 0.84 6.64
C GLY A 443 17.02 0.63 8.06
N ILE A 444 17.30 -0.53 8.67
CA ILE A 444 16.79 -0.86 10.02
C ILE A 444 17.59 -2.01 10.66
N ASN A 445 17.81 -1.94 11.98
CA ASN A 445 18.52 -2.99 12.76
C ASN A 445 17.57 -3.85 13.62
N ARG A 446 16.34 -4.03 13.15
CA ARG A 446 15.42 -5.04 13.66
C ARG A 446 14.58 -5.64 12.54
N LEU A 447 14.10 -6.86 12.76
CA LEU A 447 13.23 -7.56 11.82
C LEU A 447 11.77 -7.22 12.12
N THR A 448 11.09 -6.56 11.18
CA THR A 448 9.66 -6.20 11.29
C THR A 448 8.77 -7.37 10.85
N GLU A 449 7.51 -7.42 11.31
CA GLU A 449 6.55 -8.41 10.79
C GLU A 449 6.36 -8.31 9.28
N ASN A 450 6.35 -7.09 8.74
CA ASN A 450 6.27 -6.86 7.30
C ASN A 450 7.45 -7.46 6.52
N PHE A 451 8.69 -7.27 6.98
CA PHE A 451 9.87 -7.79 6.26
C PHE A 451 9.97 -9.31 6.34
N LYS A 452 9.48 -9.95 7.41
CA LYS A 452 9.46 -11.43 7.52
C LYS A 452 8.72 -12.11 6.38
N MET A 453 7.78 -11.40 5.75
CA MET A 453 7.01 -11.90 4.62
C MET A 453 7.76 -11.84 3.28
N ALA A 454 8.98 -11.28 3.24
CA ALA A 454 9.72 -11.12 1.99
C ALA A 454 10.29 -12.45 1.46
N LYS A 455 10.19 -12.65 0.14
CA LYS A 455 10.80 -13.78 -0.58
C LYS A 455 11.93 -13.27 -1.48
N LEU A 456 13.16 -13.30 -0.99
CA LEU A 456 14.32 -12.72 -1.65
C LEU A 456 15.31 -13.80 -2.09
N ASP A 457 15.85 -13.67 -3.30
CA ASP A 457 16.93 -14.50 -3.86
C ASP A 457 18.32 -14.01 -3.42
N GLY A 458 18.42 -12.78 -2.93
CA GLY A 458 19.68 -12.21 -2.46
C GLY A 458 19.55 -10.75 -2.04
N ALA A 459 20.68 -10.14 -1.69
CA ALA A 459 20.77 -8.72 -1.36
C ALA A 459 22.08 -8.11 -1.88
N PHE A 460 22.03 -6.81 -2.10
CA PHE A 460 23.16 -5.95 -2.41
C PHE A 460 23.31 -4.89 -1.31
N ARG A 461 24.53 -4.42 -1.08
CA ARG A 461 24.77 -3.21 -0.31
C ARG A 461 24.86 -2.03 -1.26
N GLY A 462 24.49 -0.84 -0.81
CA GLY A 462 24.85 0.40 -1.48
C GLY A 462 25.35 1.42 -0.48
N THR A 463 26.08 2.42 -0.98
CA THR A 463 26.66 3.49 -0.16
C THR A 463 25.90 4.79 -0.34
N ASP A 464 26.02 5.69 0.63
CA ASP A 464 25.45 7.03 0.53
C ASP A 464 26.03 7.80 -0.65
N MET A 465 27.35 7.68 -0.88
CA MET A 465 28.01 8.30 -2.03
C MET A 465 27.41 7.79 -3.34
N GLU A 466 27.18 6.48 -3.49
CA GLU A 466 26.53 5.95 -4.70
C GLU A 466 25.12 6.49 -4.90
N ALA A 467 24.33 6.64 -3.83
CA ALA A 467 23.01 7.24 -3.91
C ALA A 467 23.08 8.72 -4.31
N VAL A 468 24.05 9.46 -3.77
CA VAL A 468 24.29 10.86 -4.12
C VAL A 468 24.71 10.97 -5.59
N GLU A 469 25.74 10.24 -6.04
CA GLU A 469 26.22 10.25 -7.43
C GLU A 469 25.12 9.86 -8.44
N MET A 470 24.27 8.88 -8.07
CA MET A 470 23.12 8.48 -8.90
C MET A 470 22.10 9.62 -9.09
N SER A 471 21.96 10.53 -8.13
CA SER A 471 20.85 11.47 -8.06
C SER A 471 21.22 12.95 -8.17
N ARG A 472 22.50 13.35 -8.08
CA ARG A 472 22.90 14.72 -7.69
C ARG A 472 23.65 15.58 -8.74
N PHE A 473 23.32 16.89 -8.73
CA PHE A 473 23.83 17.96 -9.59
C PHE A 473 25.07 18.58 -8.93
N ILE A 474 26.12 18.88 -9.69
CA ILE A 474 27.22 19.75 -9.24
C ILE A 474 27.09 21.07 -9.98
N PRO A 475 26.66 22.16 -9.32
CA PRO A 475 26.88 23.49 -9.87
C PRO A 475 28.38 23.76 -9.84
N LEU A 476 28.98 24.07 -10.99
CA LEU A 476 30.30 24.69 -10.97
C LEU A 476 30.17 26.04 -10.25
N GLN A 477 30.83 26.19 -9.09
CA GLN A 477 31.13 27.51 -8.55
C GLN A 477 32.08 28.20 -9.53
N SER A 478 31.56 29.08 -10.40
CA SER A 478 32.39 30.14 -10.96
C SER A 478 32.50 31.24 -9.92
N THR A 479 33.68 31.30 -9.31
CA THR A 479 34.19 32.41 -8.53
C THR A 479 33.97 33.75 -9.26
N THR A 480 33.34 34.68 -8.54
CA THR A 480 33.56 36.14 -8.57
C THR A 480 33.09 36.98 -9.79
N HIS A 481 32.36 38.06 -9.46
CA HIS A 481 32.05 39.27 -10.24
C HIS A 481 30.93 39.24 -11.30
N TYR A 482 29.72 39.51 -10.81
CA TYR A 482 28.62 40.13 -11.56
C TYR A 482 28.89 41.64 -11.71
N SER A 483 29.84 42.04 -12.57
CA SER A 483 29.90 43.39 -13.12
C SER A 483 31.00 43.47 -14.17
N ILE A 484 30.68 44.12 -15.31
CA ILE A 484 31.56 44.40 -16.45
C ILE A 484 31.69 43.22 -17.43
N PHE A 485 30.84 43.18 -18.45
CA PHE A 485 31.22 43.04 -19.87
C PHE A 485 29.96 43.09 -20.75
N SER A 486 29.41 44.29 -20.87
CA SER A 486 28.77 44.69 -22.13
C SER A 486 29.91 44.98 -23.10
N SER A 487 29.91 44.33 -24.27
CA SER A 487 30.92 44.44 -25.34
C SER A 487 32.04 43.39 -25.35
N CYS A 488 31.66 42.14 -25.63
CA CYS A 488 32.51 41.26 -26.44
C CYS A 488 31.62 40.44 -27.38
N LYS A 489 31.87 40.55 -28.69
CA LYS A 489 31.08 39.92 -29.77
C LYS A 489 31.55 38.51 -30.14
N ASP A 490 32.43 37.91 -29.35
CA ASP A 490 32.90 36.54 -29.53
C ASP A 490 32.78 35.79 -28.21
N VAL A 491 31.68 35.05 -28.03
CA VAL A 491 31.48 34.19 -26.86
C VAL A 491 30.87 32.86 -27.31
N ASN A 492 31.70 32.02 -27.94
CA ASN A 492 31.56 30.57 -27.82
C ASN A 492 32.09 30.14 -26.43
N MET A 493 31.54 30.68 -25.33
CA MET A 493 31.66 30.01 -24.04
C MET A 493 30.74 28.80 -24.09
N GLN A 494 31.33 27.63 -24.29
CA GLN A 494 30.70 26.38 -23.92
C GLN A 494 30.42 26.44 -22.42
N ILE A 495 29.17 26.73 -22.06
CA ILE A 495 28.63 26.48 -20.73
C ILE A 495 28.58 24.96 -20.59
N ASN A 496 29.61 24.37 -19.98
CA ASN A 496 29.60 22.94 -19.66
C ASN A 496 28.63 22.70 -18.49
N VAL A 497 27.36 22.44 -18.84
CA VAL A 497 26.30 22.04 -17.92
C VAL A 497 26.51 20.58 -17.53
N PHE A 498 27.07 20.33 -16.33
CA PHE A 498 27.21 18.97 -15.78
C PHE A 498 26.08 18.71 -14.79
N GLY A 499 25.27 17.67 -15.03
CA GLY A 499 24.14 17.31 -14.16
C GLY A 499 24.19 15.91 -13.54
N THR A 500 23.37 15.74 -12.51
CA THR A 500 22.80 14.50 -11.93
C THR A 500 22.70 13.34 -12.91
N TYR A 501 23.19 12.13 -12.63
CA TYR A 501 23.09 11.08 -13.66
C TYR A 501 21.63 10.87 -14.10
N LEU A 502 20.68 10.71 -13.18
CA LEU A 502 19.27 10.55 -13.53
C LEU A 502 18.55 11.84 -13.93
N LEU A 503 18.80 12.98 -13.28
CA LEU A 503 18.11 14.22 -13.64
C LEU A 503 18.69 14.87 -14.91
N LYS A 504 19.99 14.72 -15.22
CA LYS A 504 20.64 15.14 -16.47
C LYS A 504 20.22 14.28 -17.64
N ASN A 505 20.23 12.96 -17.47
CA ASN A 505 20.02 12.04 -18.59
C ASN A 505 18.55 11.64 -18.77
N ASP A 506 17.72 11.66 -17.71
CA ASP A 506 16.31 11.23 -17.76
C ASP A 506 15.30 12.28 -17.25
N GLY A 507 15.74 13.39 -16.65
CA GLY A 507 14.83 14.38 -16.05
C GLY A 507 14.17 13.92 -14.74
N LEU A 508 14.70 12.88 -14.09
CA LEU A 508 14.11 12.27 -12.89
C LEU A 508 14.64 12.92 -11.59
N PHE A 509 13.86 13.81 -10.98
CA PHE A 509 14.15 14.41 -9.67
C PHE A 509 13.58 13.58 -8.51
N ILE A 510 14.41 12.72 -7.93
CA ILE A 510 13.98 11.67 -6.99
C ILE A 510 14.61 11.80 -5.59
N GLY A 511 13.98 11.18 -4.60
CA GLY A 511 14.49 11.11 -3.23
C GLY A 511 15.61 10.09 -3.04
N SER A 512 16.22 10.11 -1.86
CA SER A 512 17.40 9.30 -1.50
C SER A 512 17.18 7.79 -1.62
N SER A 513 16.05 7.28 -1.11
CA SER A 513 15.71 5.86 -1.22
C SER A 513 15.49 5.39 -2.67
N SER A 514 14.96 6.28 -3.53
CA SER A 514 14.79 6.00 -4.96
C SER A 514 16.14 5.91 -5.68
N ALA A 515 17.10 6.76 -5.29
CA ALA A 515 18.46 6.72 -5.82
C ALA A 515 19.16 5.40 -5.44
N MET A 516 19.06 4.99 -4.16
CA MET A 516 19.57 3.70 -3.69
C MET A 516 18.92 2.51 -4.43
N ASN A 517 17.62 2.59 -4.69
CA ASN A 517 16.88 1.62 -5.51
C ASN A 517 17.40 1.51 -6.95
N CYS A 518 17.77 2.63 -7.58
CA CYS A 518 18.38 2.65 -8.91
C CYS A 518 19.79 2.05 -8.91
N VAL A 519 20.59 2.35 -7.88
CA VAL A 519 21.90 1.72 -7.65
C VAL A 519 21.75 0.18 -7.58
N GLY A 520 20.76 -0.30 -6.81
CA GLY A 520 20.40 -1.71 -6.76
C GLY A 520 20.03 -2.27 -8.14
N ALA A 521 19.19 -1.58 -8.91
CA ALA A 521 18.76 -2.02 -10.23
C ALA A 521 19.93 -2.21 -11.21
N VAL A 522 20.92 -1.30 -11.19
CA VAL A 522 22.14 -1.45 -12.00
C VAL A 522 22.96 -2.65 -11.56
N ARG A 523 23.09 -2.90 -10.24
CA ARG A 523 23.80 -4.08 -9.73
C ARG A 523 23.13 -5.39 -10.16
N VAL A 524 21.80 -5.45 -10.11
CA VAL A 524 21.02 -6.59 -10.62
C VAL A 524 21.23 -6.77 -12.11
N ALA A 525 21.20 -5.68 -12.90
CA ALA A 525 21.45 -5.72 -14.33
C ALA A 525 22.84 -6.26 -14.67
N LYS A 526 23.86 -5.79 -13.96
CA LYS A 526 25.24 -6.30 -14.09
C LYS A 526 25.34 -7.79 -13.72
N ALA A 527 24.62 -8.23 -12.68
CA ALA A 527 24.64 -9.62 -12.22
C ALA A 527 23.91 -10.59 -13.17
N LEU A 528 22.82 -10.15 -13.81
CA LEU A 528 22.05 -10.96 -14.75
C LEU A 528 22.60 -10.91 -16.19
N GLY A 529 23.29 -9.83 -16.55
CA GLY A 529 23.72 -9.56 -17.92
C GLY A 529 22.61 -8.95 -18.79
N PRO A 530 22.95 -8.48 -20.00
CA PRO A 530 22.03 -7.75 -20.87
C PRO A 530 20.82 -8.58 -21.32
N GLY A 531 19.76 -7.90 -21.74
CA GLY A 531 18.53 -8.52 -22.28
C GLY A 531 17.45 -8.83 -21.24
N HIS A 532 17.69 -8.56 -19.95
CA HIS A 532 16.71 -8.78 -18.88
C HIS A 532 15.88 -7.53 -18.59
N THR A 533 14.66 -7.73 -18.10
CA THR A 533 13.75 -6.67 -17.63
C THR A 533 13.76 -6.61 -16.10
N ILE A 534 14.07 -5.43 -15.57
CA ILE A 534 14.28 -5.19 -14.14
C ILE A 534 13.39 -4.04 -13.68
N VAL A 535 12.63 -4.26 -12.61
CA VAL A 535 11.78 -3.21 -12.02
C VAL A 535 12.31 -2.83 -10.64
N THR A 536 12.37 -1.53 -10.39
CA THR A 536 12.64 -0.92 -9.08
C THR A 536 11.55 0.08 -8.71
N ILE A 537 11.59 0.64 -7.50
CA ILE A 537 10.60 1.61 -7.01
C ILE A 537 11.20 3.01 -6.91
N LEU A 538 10.54 4.00 -7.53
CA LEU A 538 10.83 5.42 -7.34
C LEU A 538 9.89 5.95 -6.26
N CYS A 539 10.33 5.83 -5.02
CA CYS A 539 9.54 5.97 -3.79
C CYS A 539 8.88 7.34 -3.63
N ASP A 540 9.64 8.41 -3.84
CA ASP A 540 9.26 9.80 -3.58
C ASP A 540 10.11 10.79 -4.38
N SER A 541 9.66 12.05 -4.42
CA SER A 541 10.32 13.14 -5.13
C SER A 541 11.50 13.71 -4.34
N GLY A 542 12.51 14.20 -5.07
CA GLY A 542 13.66 14.92 -4.49
C GLY A 542 13.26 16.17 -3.70
N MET A 543 12.07 16.74 -3.95
CA MET A 543 11.55 17.92 -3.25
C MET A 543 11.46 17.72 -1.73
N ARG A 544 11.31 16.48 -1.26
CA ARG A 544 11.22 16.15 0.17
C ARG A 544 12.56 16.12 0.89
N HIS A 545 13.66 16.21 0.13
CA HIS A 545 15.02 16.04 0.63
C HIS A 545 15.92 17.24 0.30
N LEU A 546 15.33 18.42 0.04
CA LEU A 546 16.05 19.64 -0.37
C LEU A 546 17.03 20.17 0.67
N SER A 547 16.71 20.06 1.96
CA SER A 547 17.55 20.58 3.05
C SER A 547 18.74 19.69 3.39
N LYS A 548 18.75 18.43 2.94
CA LYS A 548 19.78 17.43 3.26
C LYS A 548 20.36 16.79 2.00
N PHE A 549 19.71 15.74 1.50
CA PHE A 549 20.21 14.93 0.39
C PHE A 549 20.49 15.71 -0.90
N HIS A 550 19.76 16.81 -1.14
CA HIS A 550 19.97 17.70 -2.28
C HIS A 550 20.69 19.03 -1.91
N ASN A 551 21.21 19.17 -0.68
CA ASN A 551 21.90 20.37 -0.19
C ASN A 551 23.44 20.21 -0.26
N ASP A 552 24.13 21.18 -0.88
CA ASP A 552 25.59 21.12 -1.12
C ASP A 552 26.41 21.19 0.17
N GLU A 553 26.05 22.12 1.04
CA GLU A 553 26.73 22.36 2.30
C GLU A 553 26.61 21.13 3.20
N TYR A 554 25.38 20.61 3.34
CA TYR A 554 25.10 19.40 4.11
C TYR A 554 25.92 18.21 3.61
N LEU A 555 25.98 17.97 2.30
CA LEU A 555 26.74 16.85 1.77
C LEU A 555 28.24 17.03 1.92
N SER A 556 28.75 18.24 1.74
CA SER A 556 30.17 18.53 1.97
C SER A 556 30.56 18.30 3.43
N GLU A 557 29.72 18.68 4.39
CA GLU A 557 29.93 18.43 5.83
C GLU A 557 29.99 16.93 6.17
N HIS A 558 29.29 16.10 5.40
CA HIS A 558 29.28 14.64 5.58
C HIS A 558 30.29 13.91 4.68
N GLY A 559 31.15 14.64 3.95
CA GLY A 559 32.15 14.05 3.05
C GLY A 559 31.54 13.36 1.81
N LEU A 560 30.34 13.77 1.40
CA LEU A 560 29.55 13.19 0.33
C LEU A 560 29.45 14.10 -0.90
N THR A 561 30.51 14.87 -1.17
CA THR A 561 30.58 15.72 -2.36
C THR A 561 30.68 14.85 -3.62
N PRO A 562 29.68 14.89 -4.52
CA PRO A 562 29.73 14.12 -5.75
C PRO A 562 30.87 14.58 -6.66
N SER A 563 31.39 13.64 -7.44
CA SER A 563 32.55 13.81 -8.31
C SER A 563 32.44 13.02 -9.62
N ALA A 564 31.52 12.05 -9.70
CA ALA A 564 31.37 11.21 -10.88
C ALA A 564 30.70 11.96 -12.04
N THR A 565 31.07 11.57 -13.25
CA THR A 565 30.59 12.14 -14.52
C THR A 565 29.68 11.19 -15.30
N GLY A 566 29.75 9.90 -14.99
CA GLY A 566 28.92 8.81 -15.53
C GLY A 566 28.64 7.73 -14.48
N LEU A 567 28.48 6.47 -14.91
CA LEU A 567 28.22 5.34 -13.99
C LEU A 567 29.49 4.69 -13.42
N GLU A 568 30.67 5.28 -13.62
CA GLU A 568 31.95 4.77 -13.13
C GLU A 568 31.97 4.52 -11.62
N PHE A 569 31.21 5.29 -10.84
CA PHE A 569 31.07 5.12 -9.38
C PHE A 569 30.42 3.79 -8.97
N LEU A 570 29.80 3.06 -9.91
CA LEU A 570 29.23 1.73 -9.69
C LEU A 570 30.16 0.58 -10.12
N HIS A 571 31.40 0.87 -10.49
CA HIS A 571 32.42 -0.12 -10.87
C HIS A 571 33.47 -0.37 -9.77
N SER A 572 33.40 0.39 -8.67
CA SER A 572 34.27 0.26 -7.50
C SER A 572 33.82 -0.81 -6.52
#